data_AF-A0A2M7R4I4-F1
#
_entry.id   AF-A0A2M7R4I4-F1
#
_cell.length_a   1.000
_cell.length_b   1.000
_cell.length_c   1.000
_cell.angle_alpha   90.00
_cell.angle_beta   90.00
_cell.angle_gamma   90.00
#
_symmetry.space_group_name_H-M   'P 1'
#
loop_
_entity.id
_entity.type
_entity.pdbx_description
1 polymer ?
#
loop_
_entity_poly.entity_id
_entity_poly.type
_entity_poly.pdbx_seq_one_letter_code
_entity_poly.pdbx_strand_id
1 'polypeptide(L)'
;DCRGGSRTAPTDVIKHKPLGRLIGAFKTVSTKQINIIRNISGVPVWQRNYYEHIIRNEDELNRIRQYIIENPFRWEDDPENPKNINR
;
A
#
# COMPACT_ATOMS: atom_id res chain seq x y z
N ASP A 1 -27.87 -5.56 -15.44
CA ASP A 1 -26.64 -5.84 -14.67
C ASP A 1 -25.46 -5.16 -15.36
N CYS A 2 -25.07 -3.98 -14.84
CA CYS A 2 -24.21 -3.02 -15.55
C CYS A 2 -22.73 -3.24 -15.20
N ARG A 3 -22.03 -4.09 -15.97
CA ARG A 3 -20.56 -4.20 -15.88
C ARG A 3 -19.92 -2.99 -16.58
N GLY A 4 -19.61 -1.96 -15.81
CA GLY A 4 -18.86 -0.78 -16.23
C GLY A 4 -17.40 -1.12 -16.55
N GLY A 5 -17.15 -1.74 -17.71
CA GLY A 5 -15.81 -1.81 -18.27
C GLY A 5 -15.45 -0.44 -18.84
N SER A 6 -14.43 0.23 -18.29
CA SER A 6 -13.88 1.47 -18.84
C SER A 6 -13.38 1.22 -20.27
N ARG A 7 -14.22 1.51 -21.27
CA ARG A 7 -13.82 1.53 -22.68
C ARG A 7 -13.06 2.83 -22.93
N THR A 8 -11.75 2.83 -22.68
CA THR A 8 -10.91 3.94 -23.12
C THR A 8 -10.54 3.72 -24.58
N ALA A 9 -10.76 4.74 -25.43
CA ALA A 9 -10.35 4.74 -26.82
C ALA A 9 -8.84 4.42 -26.96
N PRO A 10 -8.43 3.66 -28.00
CA PRO A 10 -7.04 3.35 -28.26
C PRO A 10 -6.35 4.62 -28.76
N THR A 11 -5.65 5.29 -27.84
CA THR A 11 -4.77 6.42 -28.14
C THR A 11 -3.35 5.89 -27.98
N ASP A 12 -2.51 6.07 -28.99
CA ASP A 12 -1.16 5.52 -29.13
C ASP A 12 -0.11 6.15 -28.19
N VAL A 13 -0.57 6.80 -27.12
CA VAL A 13 0.27 7.34 -26.05
C VAL A 13 0.53 6.25 -25.03
N ILE A 14 1.79 6.08 -24.64
CA ILE A 14 2.21 5.21 -23.53
C ILE A 14 1.40 5.61 -22.29
N LYS A 15 0.37 4.83 -21.97
CA LYS A 15 -0.43 5.02 -20.76
C LYS A 15 0.36 4.50 -19.58
N HIS A 16 1.10 5.38 -18.91
CA HIS A 16 1.66 5.08 -17.61
C HIS A 16 0.52 4.71 -16.65
N LYS A 17 0.63 3.55 -16.01
CA LYS A 17 -0.33 3.16 -14.97
C LYS A 17 -0.05 4.04 -13.75
N PRO A 18 -1.06 4.72 -13.17
CA PRO A 18 -0.83 5.53 -11.98
C PRO A 18 -0.44 4.62 -10.81
N LEU A 19 0.42 5.13 -9.92
CA LEU A 19 0.92 4.39 -8.76
C LEU A 19 -0.22 3.79 -7.93
N GLY A 20 -1.27 4.57 -7.66
CA GLY A 20 -2.44 4.10 -6.93
C GLY A 20 -3.14 2.89 -7.56
N ARG A 21 -3.10 2.73 -8.89
CA ARG A 21 -3.65 1.54 -9.57
C ARG A 21 -2.77 0.31 -9.36
N LEU A 22 -1.45 0.49 -9.31
CA LEU A 22 -0.50 -0.58 -9.01
C LEU A 22 -0.67 -1.05 -7.55
N ILE A 23 -0.71 -0.10 -6.61
CA ILE A 23 -0.92 -0.39 -5.18
C ILE A 23 -2.30 -1.02 -4.95
N GLY A 24 -3.34 -0.55 -5.63
CA GLY A 24 -4.67 -1.15 -5.57
C GLY A 24 -4.69 -2.61 -6.03
N ALA A 25 -4.01 -2.91 -7.15
CA ALA A 25 -3.87 -4.29 -7.62
C ALA A 25 -3.09 -5.16 -6.62
N PHE A 26 -1.97 -4.66 -6.09
CA PHE A 26 -1.19 -5.34 -5.07
C PHE A 26 -2.01 -5.65 -3.81
N LYS A 27 -2.70 -4.65 -3.26
CA LYS A 27 -3.57 -4.82 -2.07
C LYS A 27 -4.69 -5.82 -2.32
N THR A 28 -5.27 -5.82 -3.52
CA THR A 28 -6.35 -6.75 -3.91
C THR A 28 -5.86 -8.20 -3.94
N VAL A 29 -4.77 -8.46 -4.66
CA VAL A 29 -4.22 -9.82 -4.84
C VAL A 29 -3.73 -10.38 -3.50
N SER A 30 -2.98 -9.59 -2.74
CA SER A 30 -2.49 -9.99 -1.42
C SER A 30 -3.63 -10.24 -0.42
N THR A 31 -4.67 -9.39 -0.39
CA THR A 31 -5.85 -9.62 0.49
C THR A 31 -6.53 -10.94 0.18
N LYS A 32 -6.72 -11.26 -1.12
CA LYS A 32 -7.32 -12.53 -1.51
C LYS A 32 -6.49 -13.71 -1.02
N GLN A 33 -5.18 -13.67 -1.22
CA GLN A 33 -4.28 -14.75 -0.80
C GLN A 33 -4.27 -14.91 0.73
N ILE A 34 -4.21 -13.81 1.47
CA ILE A 34 -4.22 -13.81 2.93
C ILE A 34 -5.55 -14.37 3.45
N ASN A 35 -6.67 -13.99 2.86
CA ASN A 35 -7.99 -14.49 3.27
C ASN A 35 -8.17 -15.99 3.01
N ILE A 36 -7.60 -16.50 1.91
CA ILE A 36 -7.55 -17.95 1.65
C ILE A 36 -6.74 -18.66 2.73
N ILE A 37 -5.55 -18.15 3.07
CA ILE A 37 -4.68 -18.75 4.10
C ILE A 37 -5.34 -18.72 5.48
N ARG A 38 -6.02 -17.62 5.82
CA ARG A 38 -6.70 -17.44 7.11
C ARG A 38 -8.04 -18.17 7.21
N ASN A 39 -8.60 -18.64 6.08
CA ASN A 39 -9.97 -19.14 5.98
C ASN A 39 -11.02 -18.15 6.55
N ILE A 40 -10.78 -16.85 6.38
CA ILE A 40 -11.63 -15.77 6.89
C ILE A 40 -11.95 -14.83 5.72
N SER A 41 -13.23 -14.51 5.54
CA SER A 41 -13.71 -13.51 4.59
C SER A 41 -14.21 -12.26 5.31
N GLY A 42 -14.15 -11.09 4.64
CA GLY A 42 -14.73 -9.84 5.15
C GLY A 42 -13.87 -9.04 6.14
N VAL A 43 -12.74 -9.58 6.63
CA VAL A 43 -11.84 -8.82 7.51
C VAL A 43 -10.87 -7.97 6.70
N PRO A 44 -10.76 -6.66 6.97
CA PRO A 44 -9.82 -5.79 6.26
C PRO A 44 -8.38 -6.15 6.63
N VAL A 45 -7.54 -6.38 5.61
CA VAL A 45 -6.11 -6.68 5.78
C VAL A 45 -5.28 -5.40 5.80
N TRP A 46 -5.62 -4.43 4.96
CA TRP A 46 -4.84 -3.21 4.76
C TRP A 46 -5.51 -2.02 5.44
N GLN A 47 -4.68 -1.13 6.01
CA GLN A 47 -5.12 0.22 6.33
C GLN A 47 -5.55 0.96 5.05
N ARG A 48 -6.50 1.90 5.21
CA ARG A 48 -7.00 2.76 4.13
C ARG A 48 -5.88 3.67 3.64
N ASN A 49 -5.87 3.94 2.33
CA ASN A 49 -4.84 4.75 1.63
C ASN A 49 -3.44 4.12 1.68
N TYR A 50 -2.45 4.82 1.13
CA TYR A 50 -1.05 4.43 1.15
C TYR A 50 -0.21 5.70 1.24
N TYR A 51 0.98 5.60 1.82
CA TYR A 51 1.94 6.70 1.88
C TYR A 51 2.71 6.78 0.56
N GLU A 52 2.84 7.98 0.00
CA GLU A 52 3.64 8.26 -1.18
C GLU A 52 4.51 9.51 -0.94
N HIS A 53 5.76 9.44 -1.38
CA HIS A 53 6.72 10.53 -1.25
C HIS A 53 7.70 10.48 -2.42
N ILE A 54 7.97 11.64 -3.03
CA ILE A 54 8.87 11.75 -4.17
C ILE A 54 10.27 12.08 -3.65
N ILE A 55 11.21 11.14 -3.85
CA ILE A 55 12.60 11.29 -3.46
C ILE A 55 13.34 12.18 -4.46
N ARG A 56 13.86 13.32 -3.98
CA ARG A 56 14.48 14.34 -4.85
C ARG A 56 16.00 14.43 -4.73
N ASN A 57 16.60 13.81 -3.72
CA ASN A 57 18.04 13.81 -3.50
C ASN A 57 18.51 12.57 -2.72
N GLU A 58 19.83 12.37 -2.70
CA GLU A 58 20.46 11.21 -2.05
C GLU A 58 20.31 11.22 -0.53
N ASP A 59 20.35 12.40 0.11
CA ASP A 59 20.18 12.50 1.56
C ASP A 59 18.80 12.00 2.02
N GLU A 60 17.77 12.36 1.26
CA GLU A 60 16.40 11.89 1.48
C GLU A 60 16.28 10.38 1.26
N LEU A 61 16.90 9.87 0.20
CA LEU A 61 16.95 8.43 -0.07
C LEU A 61 17.60 7.67 1.10
N ASN A 62 18.72 8.16 1.61
CA ASN A 62 19.43 7.54 2.72
C ASN A 62 18.63 7.59 4.02
N ARG A 63 17.94 8.70 4.30
CA ARG A 63 17.02 8.79 5.45
C ARG A 63 15.88 7.77 5.36
N ILE A 64 15.26 7.62 4.19
CA ILE A 64 14.15 6.67 4.00
C ILE A 64 14.64 5.22 4.12
N ARG A 65 15.81 4.90 3.56
CA ARG A 65 16.44 3.58 3.72
C ARG A 65 16.70 3.27 5.18
N GLN A 66 17.30 4.23 5.91
CA GLN A 66 17.57 4.07 7.33
C GLN A 66 16.27 3.85 8.11
N TYR A 67 15.22 4.64 7.83
CA TYR A 67 13.90 4.46 8.44
C TYR A 67 13.35 3.04 8.21
N ILE A 68 13.41 2.50 6.98
CA ILE A 68 12.91 1.15 6.69
C ILE A 68 13.65 0.08 7.51
N ILE A 69 14.96 0.24 7.69
CA ILE A 69 15.79 -0.69 8.46
C ILE A 69 15.51 -0.55 9.96
N GLU A 70 15.36 0.68 10.46
CA GLU A 70 15.19 0.97 11.88
C GLU A 70 13.76 0.73 12.39
N ASN A 71 12.74 0.92 11.56
CA ASN A 71 11.34 0.89 11.97
C ASN A 71 10.93 -0.39 12.72
N PRO A 72 11.33 -1.61 12.30
CA PRO A 72 11.02 -2.82 13.05
C PRO A 72 11.52 -2.80 14.50
N PHE A 73 12.68 -2.17 14.75
CA PHE A 73 13.26 -2.05 16.09
C PHE A 73 12.59 -0.96 16.93
N ARG A 74 12.02 0.06 16.27
CA ARG A 74 11.38 1.20 16.92
C ARG A 74 9.86 1.06 17.07
N TRP A 75 9.30 -0.04 16.58
CA TRP A 75 7.85 -0.25 16.53
C TRP A 75 7.17 -0.25 17.90
N GLU A 76 7.85 -0.74 18.95
CA GLU A 76 7.25 -0.78 20.30
C GLU A 76 6.97 0.61 20.87
N ASP A 77 7.82 1.58 20.53
CA ASP A 77 7.73 2.97 20.98
C ASP A 77 6.88 3.83 20.03
N ASP A 78 6.40 3.27 18.92
CA ASP A 78 5.67 4.01 17.90
C ASP A 78 4.27 4.43 18.40
N PRO A 79 3.86 5.70 18.26
CA PRO A 79 2.54 6.17 18.66
C PRO A 79 1.38 5.49 17.91
N GLU A 80 1.61 5.06 16.67
CA GLU A 80 0.61 4.36 15.84
C GLU A 80 0.56 2.86 16.15
N ASN A 81 1.40 2.35 17.03
CA ASN A 81 1.33 0.97 17.47
C ASN A 81 0.00 0.73 18.20
N PRO A 82 -0.86 -0.20 17.72
CA PRO A 82 -2.16 -0.48 18.36
C PRO A 82 -2.08 -0.87 19.84
N LYS A 83 -0.92 -1.35 20.31
CA LYS A 83 -0.67 -1.62 21.73
C LYS A 83 -0.61 -0.34 22.58
N ASN A 84 -0.26 0.79 21.98
CA ASN A 84 -0.12 2.09 22.65
C ASN A 84 -1.42 2.93 22.62
N ILE A 85 -2.37 2.60 21.72
CA ILE A 85 -3.61 3.37 21.52
C ILE A 85 -4.64 3.19 22.67
N ASN A 86 -4.50 2.14 23.50
CA ASN A 86 -5.40 1.86 24.63
C ASN A 86 -4.74 2.04 26.01
N ARG A 87 -3.69 2.87 26.12
CA ARG A 87 -3.07 3.24 27.40
C ARG A 87 -3.59 4.58 27.92
#